data_AF-A0A9W8MEI4-F1
#
_entry.id   AF-A0A9W8MEI4-F1
#
_cell.length_a   1.000
_cell.length_b   1.000
_cell.length_c   1.000
_cell.angle_alpha   90.00
_cell.angle_beta   90.00
_cell.angle_gamma   90.00
#
_symmetry.space_group_name_H-M   'P 1'
#
loop_
_entity.id
_entity.type
_entity.pdbx_description
1 polymer ?
#
loop_
_entity_poly.entity_id
_entity_poly.type
_entity_poly.pdbx_seq_one_letter_code
_entity_poly.pdbx_strand_id
1 'polypeptide(L)'
;MPIANRTKIDTTSNDTAKTQGSSPQSPQTVRHPLYYKESKDVYILVGHVYFRLPSTDFPRSFFEKFAGREGLGASIDTWPGIGAPENAIYMTEDETKPEEFEKLAWALHNPLIDDFSAATLDDWLDISRLAHRWGFDKLTAMAIRHIKEAETNTPDMSPVERVYKYELNNPPAELVEDLYVKICTREEGLSDAEWDRLDSLGGNQGRQVHRAREALLKARVRGRLDNEQKKSIVREVLGLGDRKTTNSSPPPAQIRNAAATNDHYARFKNEYERQLNPKFSERYFILGR
;
A
#
# COMPACT_ATOMS: atom_id res chain seq x y z
N MET A 1 -76.05 38.64 -8.43
CA MET A 1 -74.58 38.79 -8.54
C MET A 1 -74.13 37.96 -9.74
N PRO A 2 -73.51 38.57 -10.77
CA PRO A 2 -73.44 38.00 -12.11
C PRO A 2 -72.21 37.10 -12.32
N ILE A 3 -72.38 36.03 -13.09
CA ILE A 3 -71.30 35.17 -13.59
C ILE A 3 -71.01 35.59 -15.03
N ALA A 4 -69.79 36.02 -15.29
CA ALA A 4 -69.31 36.41 -16.61
C ALA A 4 -68.09 35.56 -17.02
N ASN A 5 -68.25 34.91 -18.16
CA ASN A 5 -67.34 34.82 -19.31
C ASN A 5 -65.90 34.25 -19.24
N ARG A 6 -65.69 33.41 -20.26
CA ARG A 6 -64.53 33.29 -21.19
C ARG A 6 -63.40 32.27 -20.89
N THR A 7 -63.51 31.15 -21.61
CA THR A 7 -62.55 30.55 -22.55
C THR A 7 -61.05 30.89 -22.45
N LYS A 8 -60.20 29.88 -22.21
CA LYS A 8 -59.24 29.25 -23.17
C LYS A 8 -58.28 28.30 -22.42
N ILE A 9 -58.27 27.01 -22.77
CA ILE A 9 -57.26 26.25 -23.56
C ILE A 9 -56.05 25.75 -22.74
N ASP A 10 -55.93 24.41 -22.76
CA ASP A 10 -54.80 23.49 -22.64
C ASP A 10 -53.79 23.63 -21.50
N THR A 11 -53.59 22.52 -20.76
CA THR A 11 -52.33 21.75 -20.79
C THR A 11 -52.53 20.44 -20.01
N THR A 12 -52.11 19.36 -20.66
CA THR A 12 -51.91 17.98 -20.20
C THR A 12 -51.28 17.89 -18.80
N SER A 13 -51.81 17.04 -17.92
CA SER A 13 -51.09 16.24 -16.91
C SER A 13 -52.07 15.67 -15.88
N ASN A 14 -52.20 14.35 -15.81
CA ASN A 14 -51.99 13.62 -14.54
C ASN A 14 -52.17 12.11 -14.68
N ASP A 15 -51.49 11.43 -13.76
CA ASP A 15 -51.74 10.10 -13.23
C ASP A 15 -51.19 8.90 -14.02
N THR A 16 -49.96 8.54 -13.70
CA THR A 16 -49.77 7.34 -12.86
C THR A 16 -48.43 7.39 -12.12
N ALA A 17 -48.47 7.85 -10.87
CA ALA A 17 -47.39 7.69 -9.92
C ALA A 17 -47.30 6.20 -9.50
N LYS A 18 -46.22 5.53 -9.88
CA LYS A 18 -45.71 4.35 -9.17
C LYS A 18 -44.32 4.67 -8.66
N THR A 19 -44.28 5.01 -7.38
CA THR A 19 -43.09 5.06 -6.53
C THR A 19 -42.39 3.71 -6.56
N GLN A 20 -41.24 3.61 -7.23
CA GLN A 20 -40.24 2.59 -6.92
C GLN A 20 -39.11 3.29 -6.17
N GLY A 21 -38.95 2.93 -4.91
CA GLY A 21 -37.80 3.32 -4.11
C GLY A 21 -36.53 2.86 -4.83
N SER A 22 -35.64 3.81 -5.11
CA SER A 22 -34.30 3.54 -5.57
C SER A 22 -33.54 2.84 -4.45
N SER A 23 -33.37 1.53 -4.57
CA SER A 23 -32.29 0.82 -3.88
C SER A 23 -30.97 1.53 -4.22
N PRO A 24 -30.06 1.75 -3.26
CA PRO A 24 -28.75 2.31 -3.55
C PRO A 24 -28.04 1.40 -4.57
N GLN A 25 -27.78 1.94 -5.76
CA GLN A 25 -27.04 1.23 -6.80
C GLN A 25 -25.68 0.84 -6.23
N SER A 26 -25.39 -0.46 -6.17
CA SER A 26 -24.05 -0.95 -5.89
C SER A 26 -23.08 -0.30 -6.90
N PRO A 27 -21.91 0.20 -6.46
CA PRO A 27 -20.96 0.85 -7.36
C PRO A 27 -20.63 -0.09 -8.51
N GLN A 28 -20.73 0.44 -9.73
CA GLN A 28 -20.45 -0.31 -10.94
C GLN A 28 -18.96 -0.69 -10.95
N THR A 29 -18.67 -2.00 -10.94
CA THR A 29 -17.29 -2.50 -10.96
C THR A 29 -16.62 -2.23 -12.31
N VAL A 30 -15.36 -1.81 -12.31
CA VAL A 30 -14.56 -1.48 -13.50
C VAL A 30 -13.39 -2.45 -13.63
N ARG A 31 -12.99 -2.81 -14.86
CA ARG A 31 -11.81 -3.65 -15.12
C ARG A 31 -10.55 -2.80 -15.19
N HIS A 32 -9.46 -3.21 -14.53
CA HIS A 32 -8.19 -2.49 -14.61
C HIS A 32 -7.62 -2.56 -16.03
N PRO A 33 -7.26 -1.42 -16.66
CA PRO A 33 -6.86 -1.38 -18.06
C PRO A 33 -5.59 -2.20 -18.39
N LEU A 34 -4.63 -2.26 -17.46
CA LEU A 34 -3.34 -2.95 -17.69
C LEU A 34 -3.26 -4.36 -17.07
N TYR A 35 -4.02 -4.57 -15.99
CA TYR A 35 -3.88 -5.74 -15.13
C TYR A 35 -5.12 -6.62 -15.15
N TYR A 36 -6.09 -6.35 -16.03
CA TYR A 36 -7.18 -7.27 -16.32
C TYR A 36 -6.89 -7.99 -17.65
N LYS A 37 -6.17 -9.12 -17.59
CA LYS A 37 -5.78 -9.91 -18.78
C LYS A 37 -6.58 -11.21 -18.86
N GLU A 38 -7.20 -11.48 -20.01
CA GLU A 38 -8.11 -12.64 -20.19
C GLU A 38 -7.42 -14.01 -20.05
N SER A 39 -6.10 -14.07 -20.16
CA SER A 39 -5.31 -15.29 -20.03
C SER A 39 -4.93 -15.65 -18.58
N LYS A 40 -5.36 -14.85 -17.60
CA LYS A 40 -4.96 -14.99 -16.19
C LYS A 40 -6.06 -15.64 -15.35
N ASP A 41 -5.75 -16.17 -14.19
CA ASP A 41 -6.63 -17.09 -13.45
C ASP A 41 -7.04 -16.58 -12.06
N VAL A 42 -6.32 -15.63 -11.46
CA VAL A 42 -6.71 -15.00 -10.19
C VAL A 42 -7.52 -13.74 -10.46
N TYR A 43 -8.70 -13.63 -9.84
CA TYR A 43 -9.54 -12.45 -9.79
C TYR A 43 -9.44 -11.79 -8.43
N ILE A 44 -9.14 -10.48 -8.42
CA ILE A 44 -9.04 -9.66 -7.22
C ILE A 44 -9.88 -8.40 -7.45
N LEU A 45 -10.80 -8.10 -6.53
CA LEU A 45 -11.58 -6.87 -6.53
C LEU A 45 -11.10 -5.97 -5.41
N VAL A 46 -10.47 -4.84 -5.76
CA VAL A 46 -10.01 -3.83 -4.81
C VAL A 46 -10.95 -2.63 -4.90
N GLY A 47 -11.72 -2.37 -3.84
CA GLY A 47 -12.79 -1.37 -3.88
C GLY A 47 -13.81 -1.68 -4.99
N HIS A 48 -13.72 -0.97 -6.12
CA HIS A 48 -14.57 -1.16 -7.30
C HIS A 48 -13.80 -1.59 -8.56
N VAL A 49 -12.51 -1.91 -8.45
CA VAL A 49 -11.63 -2.22 -9.60
C VAL A 49 -11.20 -3.68 -9.61
N TYR A 50 -11.49 -4.39 -10.70
CA TYR A 50 -11.06 -5.77 -10.93
C TYR A 50 -9.65 -5.83 -11.50
N PHE A 51 -8.82 -6.62 -10.85
CA PHE A 51 -7.51 -7.08 -11.31
C PHE A 51 -7.61 -8.57 -11.67
N ARG A 52 -6.91 -8.98 -12.73
CA ARG A 52 -6.83 -10.36 -13.20
C ARG A 52 -5.39 -10.76 -13.49
N LEU A 53 -4.78 -11.50 -12.57
CA LEU A 53 -3.34 -11.78 -12.50
C LEU A 53 -3.07 -13.29 -12.48
N PRO A 54 -1.89 -13.77 -12.93
CA PRO A 54 -1.52 -15.18 -12.80
C PRO A 54 -1.42 -15.64 -11.35
N SER A 55 -1.91 -16.84 -11.07
CA SER A 55 -1.74 -17.51 -9.78
C SER A 55 -0.27 -17.76 -9.43
N THR A 56 0.58 -17.93 -10.45
CA THR A 56 2.03 -18.16 -10.28
C THR A 56 2.76 -17.01 -9.61
N ASP A 57 2.20 -15.79 -9.62
CA ASP A 57 2.85 -14.63 -9.01
C ASP A 57 2.56 -14.53 -7.51
N PHE A 58 1.58 -15.28 -7.02
CA PHE A 58 1.14 -15.20 -5.64
C PHE A 58 1.71 -16.36 -4.81
N PRO A 59 2.30 -16.07 -3.64
CA PRO A 59 2.69 -17.12 -2.73
C PRO A 59 1.44 -17.81 -2.15
N ARG A 60 1.58 -19.07 -1.77
CA ARG A 60 0.51 -19.81 -1.07
C ARG A 60 -0.06 -19.05 0.14
N SER A 61 0.82 -18.38 0.90
CA SER A 61 0.48 -17.58 2.07
C SER A 61 -0.47 -16.41 1.78
N PHE A 62 -0.52 -15.92 0.52
CA PHE A 62 -1.50 -14.94 0.09
C PHE A 62 -2.91 -15.54 0.12
N PHE A 63 -3.11 -16.68 -0.54
CA PHE A 63 -4.41 -17.34 -0.62
C PHE A 63 -4.90 -17.82 0.74
N GLU A 64 -4.00 -18.27 1.62
CA GLU A 64 -4.34 -18.71 2.99
C GLU A 64 -5.04 -17.62 3.81
N LYS A 65 -4.73 -16.34 3.55
CA LYS A 65 -5.39 -15.21 4.22
C LYS A 65 -6.87 -15.06 3.87
N PHE A 66 -7.27 -15.57 2.70
CA PHE A 66 -8.63 -15.46 2.18
C PHE A 66 -9.42 -16.79 2.25
N ALA A 67 -8.76 -17.87 2.65
CA ALA A 67 -9.36 -19.21 2.69
C ALA A 67 -10.26 -19.45 3.92
N GLY A 68 -10.41 -18.46 4.80
CA GLY A 68 -11.25 -18.55 5.99
C GLY A 68 -10.84 -19.68 6.94
N ARG A 69 -11.81 -20.29 7.62
CA ARG A 69 -11.57 -21.37 8.60
C ARG A 69 -11.32 -22.74 7.96
N GLU A 70 -11.76 -22.92 6.72
CA GLU A 70 -11.66 -24.19 6.00
C GLU A 70 -10.25 -24.42 5.44
N GLY A 71 -9.46 -23.35 5.31
CA GLY A 71 -8.11 -23.40 4.77
C GLY A 71 -8.13 -23.60 3.25
N LEU A 72 -6.94 -23.76 2.66
CA LEU A 72 -6.84 -23.97 1.23
C LEU A 72 -7.29 -25.38 0.85
N GLY A 73 -8.11 -25.47 -0.20
CA GLY A 73 -8.48 -26.75 -0.79
C GLY A 73 -7.29 -27.48 -1.41
N ALA A 74 -7.48 -28.77 -1.66
CA ALA A 74 -6.43 -29.69 -2.13
C ALA A 74 -5.91 -29.37 -3.54
N SER A 75 -6.68 -28.68 -4.37
CA SER A 75 -6.30 -28.23 -5.72
C SER A 75 -6.28 -26.71 -5.80
N ILE A 76 -5.40 -26.15 -6.63
CA ILE A 76 -5.33 -24.70 -6.88
C ILE A 76 -6.63 -24.15 -7.45
N ASP A 77 -7.38 -24.93 -8.23
CA ASP A 77 -8.67 -24.54 -8.80
C ASP A 77 -9.75 -24.28 -7.74
N THR A 78 -9.50 -24.74 -6.50
CA THR A 78 -10.38 -24.53 -5.35
C THR A 78 -9.93 -23.40 -4.44
N TRP A 79 -8.83 -22.72 -4.77
CA TRP A 79 -8.32 -21.62 -3.96
C TRP A 79 -9.14 -20.34 -4.21
N PRO A 80 -9.21 -19.44 -3.19
CA PRO A 80 -9.89 -18.15 -3.35
C PRO A 80 -9.36 -17.36 -4.54
N GLY A 81 -10.24 -16.68 -5.27
CA GLY A 81 -9.88 -15.86 -6.42
C GLY A 81 -9.71 -16.63 -7.73
N ILE A 82 -9.62 -17.96 -7.73
CA ILE A 82 -9.27 -18.72 -8.94
C ILE A 82 -10.48 -18.98 -9.86
N GLY A 83 -10.23 -18.85 -11.16
CA GLY A 83 -11.09 -19.35 -12.24
C GLY A 83 -12.14 -18.37 -12.74
N ALA A 84 -12.90 -17.73 -11.84
CA ALA A 84 -14.04 -16.91 -12.22
C ALA A 84 -14.23 -15.64 -11.36
N PRO A 85 -14.84 -14.56 -11.90
CA PRO A 85 -15.10 -13.32 -11.17
C PRO A 85 -15.94 -13.49 -9.90
N GLU A 86 -16.81 -14.50 -9.84
CA GLU A 86 -17.66 -14.82 -8.69
C GLU A 86 -16.84 -15.33 -7.49
N ASN A 87 -15.66 -15.87 -7.76
CA ASN A 87 -14.73 -16.35 -6.74
C ASN A 87 -13.72 -15.27 -6.32
N ALA A 88 -13.84 -14.03 -6.82
CA ALA A 88 -12.82 -13.00 -6.64
C ALA A 88 -12.45 -12.77 -5.16
N ILE A 89 -11.17 -12.51 -4.93
CA ILE A 89 -10.70 -12.04 -3.62
C ILE A 89 -11.13 -10.58 -3.46
N TYR A 90 -11.94 -10.30 -2.45
CA TYR A 90 -12.41 -8.96 -2.14
C TYR A 90 -11.46 -8.26 -1.16
N MET A 91 -10.98 -7.08 -1.53
CA MET A 91 -10.16 -6.21 -0.69
C MET A 91 -10.90 -4.89 -0.45
N THR A 92 -11.03 -4.52 0.82
CA THR A 92 -11.69 -3.27 1.23
C THR A 92 -10.77 -2.07 1.05
N GLU A 93 -11.33 -0.86 0.89
CA GLU A 93 -10.54 0.37 0.77
C GLU A 93 -9.73 0.68 2.04
N ASP A 94 -10.15 0.14 3.19
CA ASP A 94 -9.38 0.22 4.45
C ASP A 94 -8.13 -0.67 4.41
N GLU A 95 -8.14 -1.74 3.63
CA GLU A 95 -7.00 -2.64 3.47
C GLU A 95 -6.02 -2.11 2.42
N THR A 96 -6.54 -1.74 1.24
CA THR A 96 -5.75 -1.26 0.12
C THR A 96 -6.62 -0.50 -0.87
N LYS A 97 -6.06 0.57 -1.45
CA LYS A 97 -6.69 1.29 -2.55
C LYS A 97 -6.27 0.69 -3.90
N PRO A 98 -7.09 0.83 -4.96
CA PRO A 98 -6.74 0.32 -6.29
C PRO A 98 -5.37 0.78 -6.78
N GLU A 99 -5.00 2.04 -6.51
CA GLU A 99 -3.74 2.64 -6.94
C GLU A 99 -2.54 2.06 -6.18
N GLU A 100 -2.72 1.65 -4.92
CA GLU A 100 -1.67 1.00 -4.14
C GLU A 100 -1.46 -0.44 -4.60
N PHE A 101 -2.57 -1.14 -4.88
CA PHE A 101 -2.51 -2.49 -5.43
C PHE A 101 -1.88 -2.52 -6.83
N GLU A 102 -2.14 -1.49 -7.64
CA GLU A 102 -1.52 -1.32 -8.95
C GLU A 102 0.02 -1.31 -8.87
N LYS A 103 0.58 -0.62 -7.86
CA LYS A 103 2.03 -0.59 -7.63
C LYS A 103 2.60 -1.96 -7.30
N LEU A 104 1.88 -2.73 -6.48
CA LEU A 104 2.27 -4.10 -6.17
C LEU A 104 2.22 -4.98 -7.44
N ALA A 105 1.15 -4.88 -8.22
CA ALA A 105 0.98 -5.61 -9.47
C ALA A 105 2.08 -5.25 -10.48
N TRP A 106 2.45 -3.96 -10.56
CA TRP A 106 3.58 -3.50 -11.37
C TRP A 106 4.89 -4.12 -10.91
N ALA A 107 5.17 -4.12 -9.60
CA ALA A 107 6.42 -4.68 -9.08
C ALA A 107 6.51 -6.21 -9.27
N LEU A 108 5.38 -6.92 -9.28
CA LEU A 108 5.31 -8.35 -9.62
C LEU A 108 5.52 -8.61 -11.12
N HIS A 109 5.11 -7.67 -11.96
CA HIS A 109 5.09 -7.82 -13.41
C HIS A 109 6.05 -6.91 -14.16
N ASN A 110 7.07 -6.36 -13.48
CA ASN A 110 7.97 -5.40 -14.11
C ASN A 110 8.56 -6.05 -15.38
N PRO A 111 8.18 -5.57 -16.58
CA PRO A 111 8.64 -6.16 -17.82
C PRO A 111 10.11 -5.79 -18.10
N LEU A 112 10.65 -4.83 -17.35
CA LEU A 112 12.02 -4.37 -17.45
C LEU A 112 12.86 -5.16 -16.46
N ILE A 113 13.98 -5.71 -16.93
CA ILE A 113 14.95 -6.39 -16.08
C ILE A 113 15.55 -5.32 -15.15
N ASP A 114 15.11 -5.33 -13.89
CA ASP A 114 15.62 -4.51 -12.78
C ASP A 114 15.56 -2.97 -12.95
N ASP A 115 14.83 -2.43 -13.92
CA ASP A 115 14.60 -0.97 -14.02
C ASP A 115 13.36 -0.57 -13.22
N PHE A 116 13.59 0.09 -12.09
CA PHE A 116 12.56 0.66 -11.23
C PHE A 116 12.73 2.17 -11.05
N SER A 117 13.38 2.86 -11.99
CA SER A 117 13.69 4.29 -11.92
C SER A 117 12.44 5.19 -11.83
N ALA A 118 11.29 4.70 -12.28
CA ALA A 118 10.01 5.41 -12.19
C ALA A 118 9.39 5.40 -10.79
N ALA A 119 9.83 4.49 -9.90
CA ALA A 119 9.24 4.34 -8.56
C ALA A 119 9.83 5.34 -7.56
N THR A 120 8.95 6.03 -6.84
CA THR A 120 9.31 6.95 -5.76
C THR A 120 9.47 6.22 -4.43
N LEU A 121 10.00 6.90 -3.41
CA LEU A 121 10.07 6.37 -2.05
C LEU A 121 8.68 5.97 -1.52
N ASP A 122 7.65 6.79 -1.79
CA ASP A 122 6.28 6.51 -1.34
C ASP A 122 5.73 5.26 -2.05
N ASP A 123 6.07 5.04 -3.31
CA ASP A 123 5.67 3.83 -4.04
C ASP A 123 6.29 2.58 -3.42
N TRP A 124 7.58 2.64 -3.06
CA TRP A 124 8.23 1.53 -2.38
C TRP A 124 7.71 1.27 -0.98
N LEU A 125 7.27 2.31 -0.26
CA LEU A 125 6.61 2.14 1.03
C LEU A 125 5.26 1.42 0.88
N ASP A 126 4.45 1.80 -0.13
CA ASP A 126 3.19 1.13 -0.44
C ASP A 126 3.44 -0.35 -0.82
N ILE A 127 4.40 -0.60 -1.73
CA ILE A 127 4.77 -1.95 -2.16
C ILE A 127 5.26 -2.78 -0.97
N SER A 128 6.15 -2.23 -0.14
CA SER A 128 6.70 -2.93 1.03
C SER A 128 5.61 -3.32 2.03
N ARG A 129 4.69 -2.40 2.33
CA ARG A 129 3.55 -2.64 3.22
C ARG A 129 2.66 -3.77 2.70
N LEU A 130 2.26 -3.71 1.43
CA LEU A 130 1.37 -4.70 0.83
C LEU A 130 2.05 -6.05 0.67
N ALA A 131 3.30 -6.08 0.18
CA ALA A 131 4.10 -7.28 0.03
C ALA A 131 4.28 -8.00 1.38
N HIS A 132 4.64 -7.27 2.43
CA HIS A 132 4.80 -7.83 3.77
C HIS A 132 3.48 -8.33 4.34
N ARG A 133 2.40 -7.55 4.21
CA ARG A 133 1.06 -7.95 4.69
C ARG A 133 0.61 -9.27 4.08
N TRP A 134 0.93 -9.50 2.81
CA TRP A 134 0.46 -10.63 2.04
C TRP A 134 1.48 -11.76 1.87
N GLY A 135 2.67 -11.64 2.47
CA GLY A 135 3.67 -12.72 2.53
C GLY A 135 4.53 -12.85 1.26
N PHE A 136 4.67 -11.78 0.48
CA PHE A 136 5.60 -11.72 -0.65
C PHE A 136 7.02 -11.41 -0.15
N ASP A 137 7.69 -12.38 0.47
CA ASP A 137 8.97 -12.16 1.16
C ASP A 137 10.06 -11.60 0.24
N LYS A 138 10.18 -12.14 -0.98
CA LYS A 138 11.17 -11.67 -1.97
C LYS A 138 10.91 -10.22 -2.40
N LEU A 139 9.64 -9.89 -2.62
CA LEU A 139 9.23 -8.55 -3.02
C LEU A 139 9.39 -7.55 -1.86
N THR A 140 9.13 -7.99 -0.64
CA THR A 140 9.36 -7.22 0.59
C THR A 140 10.84 -6.88 0.73
N ALA A 141 11.73 -7.87 0.59
CA ALA A 141 13.18 -7.65 0.65
C ALA A 141 13.67 -6.70 -0.45
N MET A 142 13.13 -6.83 -1.67
CA MET A 142 13.44 -5.93 -2.79
C MET A 142 13.00 -4.49 -2.50
N ALA A 143 11.77 -4.31 -2.00
CA ALA A 143 11.25 -2.99 -1.66
C ALA A 143 12.08 -2.34 -0.53
N ILE A 144 12.45 -3.10 0.51
CA ILE A 144 13.31 -2.60 1.59
C ILE A 144 14.68 -2.15 1.04
N ARG A 145 15.27 -2.89 0.09
CA ARG A 145 16.53 -2.50 -0.55
C ARG A 145 16.40 -1.16 -1.26
N HIS A 146 15.37 -0.98 -2.09
CA HIS A 146 15.16 0.28 -2.80
C HIS A 146 14.82 1.46 -1.88
N ILE A 147 14.11 1.22 -0.77
CA ILE A 147 13.91 2.24 0.26
C ILE A 147 15.26 2.69 0.84
N LYS A 148 16.13 1.74 1.23
CA LYS A 148 17.47 2.04 1.79
C LYS A 148 18.37 2.76 0.77
N GLU A 149 18.25 2.45 -0.52
CA GLU A 149 18.93 3.18 -1.60
C GLU A 149 18.42 4.62 -1.72
N ALA A 150 17.09 4.82 -1.76
CA ALA A 150 16.47 6.14 -1.83
C ALA A 150 16.82 7.01 -0.60
N GLU A 151 16.92 6.40 0.58
CA GLU A 151 17.40 7.02 1.81
C GLU A 151 18.83 7.55 1.72
N THR A 152 19.70 6.82 1.00
CA THR A 152 21.11 7.20 0.80
C THR A 152 21.21 8.35 -0.19
N ASN A 153 20.33 8.36 -1.20
CA ASN A 153 20.28 9.40 -2.23
C ASN A 153 19.53 10.68 -1.78
N THR A 154 18.81 10.62 -0.64
CA THR A 154 18.05 11.76 -0.07
C THR A 154 18.55 12.10 1.34
N PRO A 155 19.78 12.66 1.47
CA PRO A 155 20.41 12.88 2.77
C PRO A 155 19.71 13.96 3.62
N ASP A 156 18.92 14.84 3.01
CA ASP A 156 18.30 15.98 3.70
C ASP A 156 17.15 15.58 4.65
N MET A 157 16.64 14.34 4.54
CA MET A 157 15.53 13.87 5.38
C MET A 157 16.05 13.35 6.72
N SER A 158 15.68 14.02 7.81
CA SER A 158 16.05 13.63 9.17
C SER A 158 15.54 12.21 9.53
N PRO A 159 16.22 11.47 10.43
CA PRO A 159 15.75 10.16 10.88
C PRO A 159 14.34 10.17 11.47
N VAL A 160 13.96 11.24 12.19
CA VAL A 160 12.60 11.39 12.75
C VAL A 160 11.56 11.58 11.65
N GLU A 161 11.86 12.40 10.63
CA GLU A 161 10.95 12.57 9.50
C GLU A 161 10.76 11.26 8.72
N ARG A 162 11.82 10.45 8.58
CA ARG A 162 11.75 9.13 7.96
C ARG A 162 10.86 8.18 8.78
N VAL A 163 11.07 8.09 10.10
CA VAL A 163 10.21 7.29 10.99
C VAL A 163 8.76 7.72 10.84
N TYR A 164 8.49 9.02 10.87
CA TYR A 164 7.14 9.55 10.68
C TYR A 164 6.52 9.09 9.37
N LYS A 165 7.23 9.25 8.24
CA LYS A 165 6.73 8.80 6.92
C LYS A 165 6.54 7.29 6.86
N TYR A 166 7.42 6.52 7.48
CA TYR A 166 7.39 5.07 7.39
C TYR A 166 6.26 4.52 8.22
N GLU A 167 6.11 4.95 9.48
CA GLU A 167 5.03 4.54 10.38
C GLU A 167 3.63 4.84 9.82
N LEU A 168 3.45 5.93 9.07
CA LEU A 168 2.20 6.19 8.33
C LEU A 168 1.85 5.09 7.33
N ASN A 169 2.84 4.38 6.79
CA ASN A 169 2.67 3.28 5.87
C ASN A 169 2.84 1.91 6.55
N ASN A 170 2.76 1.81 7.88
CA ASN A 170 2.87 0.57 8.66
C ASN A 170 3.91 -0.43 8.09
N PRO A 171 5.20 -0.04 8.12
CA PRO A 171 6.25 -0.71 7.39
C PRO A 171 6.68 -1.98 8.14
N PRO A 172 7.45 -2.88 7.49
CA PRO A 172 8.14 -3.95 8.19
C PRO A 172 9.00 -3.38 9.34
N ALA A 173 9.00 -4.05 10.49
CA ALA A 173 9.70 -3.59 11.70
C ALA A 173 11.20 -3.34 11.47
N GLU A 174 11.83 -4.12 10.59
CA GLU A 174 13.24 -3.97 10.22
C GLU A 174 13.56 -2.57 9.69
N LEU A 175 12.64 -1.94 8.96
CA LEU A 175 12.87 -0.65 8.32
C LEU A 175 12.94 0.48 9.35
N VAL A 176 12.07 0.47 10.36
CA VAL A 176 11.99 1.51 11.39
C VAL A 176 12.98 1.28 12.52
N GLU A 177 13.34 0.02 12.81
CA GLU A 177 14.25 -0.31 13.91
C GLU A 177 15.61 0.36 13.76
N ASP A 178 16.20 0.30 12.57
CA ASP A 178 17.48 0.95 12.29
C ASP A 178 17.40 2.47 12.49
N LEU A 179 16.26 3.09 12.14
CA LEU A 179 16.03 4.51 12.33
C LEU A 179 15.86 4.87 13.81
N TYR A 180 15.09 4.09 14.57
CA TYR A 180 14.95 4.29 16.01
C TYR A 180 16.29 4.15 16.73
N VAL A 181 17.13 3.19 16.35
CA VAL A 181 18.50 3.08 16.89
C VAL A 181 19.30 4.35 16.58
N LYS A 182 19.25 4.87 15.35
CA LYS A 182 19.92 6.15 15.00
C LYS A 182 19.41 7.31 15.87
N ILE A 183 18.09 7.44 16.04
CA ILE A 183 17.48 8.48 16.89
C ILE A 183 17.89 8.31 18.36
N CYS A 184 17.95 7.08 18.87
CA CYS A 184 18.24 6.83 20.27
C CYS A 184 19.74 6.92 20.62
N THR A 185 20.63 6.82 19.63
CA THR A 185 22.08 6.85 19.85
C THR A 185 22.71 8.22 19.61
N ARG A 186 21.98 9.16 18.99
CA ARG A 186 22.46 10.53 18.74
C ARG A 186 22.69 11.30 20.05
N GLU A 187 23.61 12.24 20.03
CA GLU A 187 24.01 13.01 21.20
C GLU A 187 22.88 13.97 21.63
N GLU A 188 22.30 14.64 20.64
CA GLU A 188 21.21 15.60 20.82
C GLU A 188 19.87 14.94 21.22
N GLY A 189 19.15 15.61 22.11
CA GLY A 189 17.77 15.25 22.45
C GLY A 189 16.81 15.46 21.27
N LEU A 190 15.57 15.00 21.41
CA LEU A 190 14.47 15.39 20.50
C LEU A 190 14.21 16.89 20.62
N SER A 191 14.23 17.58 19.50
CA SER A 191 13.72 18.96 19.41
C SER A 191 12.21 18.98 19.56
N ASP A 192 11.64 20.13 19.91
CA ASP A 192 10.18 20.28 20.10
C ASP A 192 9.39 19.88 18.84
N ALA A 193 9.90 20.25 17.66
CA ALA A 193 9.28 19.88 16.39
C ALA A 193 9.33 18.36 16.10
N GLU A 194 10.41 17.68 16.51
CA GLU A 194 10.50 16.22 16.41
C GLU A 194 9.58 15.51 17.41
N TRP A 195 9.44 16.07 18.60
CA TRP A 195 8.48 15.61 19.61
C TRP A 195 7.05 15.66 19.08
N ASP A 196 6.60 16.83 18.61
CA ASP A 196 5.26 17.03 18.08
C ASP A 196 4.98 16.06 16.92
N ARG A 197 5.97 15.87 16.04
CA ARG A 197 5.85 14.96 14.90
C ARG A 197 5.71 13.50 15.34
N LEU A 198 6.50 13.02 16.29
CA LEU A 198 6.36 11.65 16.79
C LEU A 198 5.05 11.46 17.58
N ASP A 199 4.62 12.45 18.35
CA ASP A 199 3.37 12.35 19.13
C ASP A 199 2.14 12.34 18.21
N SER A 200 2.22 13.01 17.05
CA SER A 200 1.16 12.98 16.04
C SER A 200 0.89 11.61 15.42
N LEU A 201 1.84 10.65 15.51
CA LEU A 201 1.63 9.26 15.10
C LEU A 201 0.72 8.48 16.07
N GLY A 202 0.44 9.04 17.25
CA GLY A 202 -0.23 8.34 18.34
C GLY A 202 0.68 7.34 19.05
N GLY A 203 0.15 6.67 20.07
CA GLY A 203 0.88 5.60 20.77
C GLY A 203 2.03 6.04 21.69
N ASN A 204 2.18 7.34 21.98
CA ASN A 204 3.25 7.90 22.81
C ASN A 204 4.68 7.62 22.27
N GLN A 205 4.86 7.62 20.94
CA GLN A 205 6.14 7.31 20.29
C GLN A 205 7.30 8.15 20.83
N GLY A 206 7.11 9.46 21.02
CA GLY A 206 8.16 10.31 21.60
C GLY A 206 8.59 9.84 23.00
N ARG A 207 7.63 9.44 23.85
CA ARG A 207 7.94 8.92 25.20
C ARG A 207 8.67 7.57 25.12
N GLN A 208 8.33 6.71 24.17
CA GLN A 208 9.02 5.44 23.95
C GLN A 208 10.47 5.68 23.50
N VAL A 209 10.70 6.63 22.58
CA VAL A 209 12.06 7.04 22.18
C VAL A 209 12.85 7.54 23.38
N HIS A 210 12.26 8.38 24.24
CA HIS A 210 12.95 8.86 25.44
C HIS A 210 13.33 7.72 26.40
N ARG A 211 12.40 6.79 26.66
CA ARG A 211 12.67 5.59 27.48
C ARG A 211 13.76 4.71 26.86
N ALA A 212 13.76 4.54 25.54
CA ALA A 212 14.76 3.75 24.84
C ALA A 212 16.15 4.41 24.95
N ARG A 213 16.24 5.74 24.83
CA ARG A 213 17.48 6.50 25.08
C ARG A 213 18.01 6.28 26.49
N GLU A 214 17.16 6.40 27.51
CA GLU A 214 17.56 6.15 28.89
C GLU A 214 18.04 4.70 29.12
N ALA A 215 17.35 3.72 28.51
CA ALA A 215 17.72 2.31 28.60
C ALA A 215 19.11 2.06 27.97
N LEU A 216 19.37 2.63 26.79
CA LEU A 216 20.68 2.55 26.14
C LEU A 216 21.78 3.23 26.95
N LEU A 217 21.51 4.38 27.57
CA LEU A 217 22.46 5.06 28.45
C LEU A 217 22.80 4.20 29.68
N LYS A 218 21.78 3.65 30.36
CA LYS A 218 21.98 2.75 31.51
C LYS A 218 22.78 1.51 31.13
N ALA A 219 22.51 0.93 29.96
CA ALA A 219 23.23 -0.22 29.45
C ALA A 219 24.68 0.12 29.07
N ARG A 220 24.92 1.30 28.48
CA ARG A 220 26.26 1.79 28.12
C ARG A 220 27.16 2.02 29.34
N VAL A 221 26.59 2.44 30.48
CA VAL A 221 27.33 2.56 31.75
C VAL A 221 27.85 1.19 32.22
N ARG A 222 27.15 0.10 31.88
CA ARG A 222 27.53 -1.27 32.25
C ARG A 222 28.57 -1.90 31.29
N GLY A 223 28.78 -1.32 30.11
CA GLY A 223 29.73 -1.83 29.12
C GLY A 223 29.51 -1.28 27.71
N ARG A 224 30.42 -1.61 26.79
CA ARG A 224 30.27 -1.25 25.37
C ARG A 224 29.16 -2.09 24.73
N LEU A 225 28.23 -1.42 24.06
CA LEU A 225 27.13 -2.08 23.35
C LEU A 225 27.47 -2.24 21.86
N ASP A 226 27.27 -3.45 21.33
CA ASP A 226 27.24 -3.69 19.89
C ASP A 226 25.90 -3.22 19.27
N ASN A 227 25.77 -3.30 17.95
CA ASN A 227 24.56 -2.83 17.27
C ASN A 227 23.35 -3.76 17.48
N GLU A 228 23.56 -5.06 17.67
CA GLU A 228 22.46 -6.02 17.90
C GLU A 228 21.87 -5.85 19.31
N GLN A 229 22.71 -5.56 20.30
CA GLN A 229 22.29 -5.21 21.66
C GLN A 229 21.48 -3.91 21.66
N LYS A 230 21.91 -2.89 20.91
CA LYS A 230 21.14 -1.64 20.77
C LYS A 230 19.77 -1.90 20.13
N LYS A 231 19.75 -2.66 19.05
CA LYS A 231 18.53 -3.09 18.36
C LYS A 231 17.58 -3.82 19.31
N SER A 232 18.08 -4.81 20.05
CA SER A 232 17.29 -5.56 21.03
C SER A 232 16.65 -4.66 22.09
N ILE A 233 17.41 -3.73 22.68
CA ILE A 233 16.89 -2.80 23.70
C ILE A 233 15.82 -1.88 23.09
N VAL A 234 16.08 -1.32 21.91
CA VAL A 234 15.15 -0.44 21.20
C VAL A 234 13.86 -1.20 20.85
N ARG A 235 13.99 -2.41 20.28
CA ARG A 235 12.86 -3.28 19.92
C ARG A 235 11.98 -3.62 21.11
N GLU A 236 12.59 -3.93 22.26
CA GLU A 236 11.87 -4.23 23.51
C GLU A 236 11.11 -3.01 24.02
N VAL A 237 11.77 -1.86 24.13
CA VAL A 237 11.16 -0.65 24.70
C VAL A 237 10.08 -0.04 23.81
N LEU A 238 10.25 -0.11 22.49
CA LEU A 238 9.29 0.40 21.49
C LEU A 238 8.23 -0.64 21.10
N GLY A 239 8.31 -1.87 21.60
CA GLY A 239 7.35 -2.93 21.25
C GLY A 239 7.35 -3.32 19.77
N LEU A 240 8.49 -3.18 19.08
CA LEU A 240 8.59 -3.44 17.64
C LEU A 240 8.53 -4.94 17.29
N GLY A 241 8.74 -5.83 18.28
CA GLY A 241 8.77 -7.28 18.10
C GLY A 241 7.42 -7.93 17.75
N ASP A 242 6.30 -7.30 18.12
CA ASP A 242 4.96 -7.86 17.94
C ASP A 242 4.35 -7.57 16.56
N ARG A 243 5.04 -6.81 15.69
CA ARG A 243 4.52 -6.44 14.36
C ARG A 243 4.49 -7.60 13.34
N LYS A 244 4.92 -8.81 13.73
CA LYS A 244 4.68 -10.02 12.95
C LYS A 244 3.17 -10.35 13.02
N THR A 245 2.44 -9.89 12.00
CA THR A 245 1.07 -10.32 11.68
C THR A 245 0.04 -10.10 12.78
N THR A 246 -0.04 -8.91 13.39
CA THR A 246 -1.24 -8.57 14.15
C THR A 246 -2.38 -8.22 13.19
N ASN A 247 -3.49 -8.96 13.29
CA ASN A 247 -4.79 -8.70 12.65
C ASN A 247 -5.47 -7.41 13.17
N SER A 248 -4.70 -6.42 13.61
CA SER A 248 -5.23 -5.15 14.08
C SER A 248 -5.44 -4.24 12.89
N SER A 249 -6.69 -3.82 12.68
CA SER A 249 -7.10 -2.80 11.70
C SER A 249 -6.09 -1.66 11.67
N PRO A 250 -5.58 -1.30 10.48
CA PRO A 250 -4.75 -0.11 10.34
C PRO A 250 -5.59 1.15 10.63
N PRO A 251 -4.95 2.28 10.97
CA PRO A 251 -5.59 3.57 10.87
C PRO A 251 -6.13 3.75 9.44
N PRO A 252 -7.29 4.40 9.25
CA PRO A 252 -7.86 4.59 7.92
C PRO A 252 -6.82 5.24 7.01
N ALA A 253 -6.67 4.67 5.81
CA ALA A 253 -5.75 5.16 4.80
C ALA A 253 -5.99 6.65 4.57
N GLN A 254 -5.10 7.51 5.11
CA GLN A 254 -5.27 8.95 5.05
C GLN A 254 -5.51 9.38 3.59
N ILE A 255 -6.47 10.28 3.41
CA ILE A 255 -6.86 10.82 2.11
C ILE A 255 -5.65 11.55 1.52
N ARG A 256 -4.89 10.87 0.67
CA ARG A 256 -3.91 11.50 -0.22
C ARG A 256 -4.69 12.19 -1.34
N ASN A 257 -4.36 13.45 -1.63
CA ASN A 257 -5.02 14.24 -2.66
C ASN A 257 -5.03 13.50 -4.01
N ALA A 258 -6.22 13.30 -4.58
CA ALA A 258 -6.45 12.58 -5.86
C ALA A 258 -5.70 13.19 -7.08
N ALA A 259 -5.14 14.38 -6.94
CA ALA A 259 -4.35 15.03 -7.98
C ALA A 259 -2.95 14.40 -8.16
N ALA A 260 -2.36 13.82 -7.10
CA ALA A 260 -1.05 13.17 -7.19
C ALA A 260 -1.14 11.74 -7.76
N THR A 261 -2.30 11.10 -7.68
CA THR A 261 -2.51 9.70 -8.07
C THR A 261 -2.81 9.52 -9.56
N ASN A 262 -3.49 10.47 -10.22
CA ASN A 262 -3.68 10.44 -11.68
C ASN A 262 -2.37 10.56 -12.47
N ASP A 263 -1.36 11.21 -11.91
CA ASP A 263 -0.03 11.35 -12.52
C ASP A 263 0.78 10.04 -12.44
N HIS A 264 0.54 9.21 -11.43
CA HIS A 264 1.18 7.90 -11.28
C HIS A 264 0.80 6.97 -12.44
N TYR A 265 -0.50 6.74 -12.65
CA TYR A 265 -1.00 5.91 -13.76
C TYR A 265 -0.48 6.42 -15.11
N ALA A 266 -0.49 7.73 -15.34
CA ALA A 266 0.05 8.32 -16.57
C ALA A 266 1.55 8.05 -16.73
N ARG A 267 2.35 8.14 -15.66
CA ARG A 267 3.80 7.84 -15.68
C ARG A 267 4.06 6.36 -16.00
N PHE A 268 3.43 5.42 -15.30
CA PHE A 268 3.62 3.98 -15.55
C PHE A 268 3.10 3.55 -16.91
N LYS A 269 1.91 4.03 -17.29
CA LYS A 269 1.34 3.76 -18.60
C LYS A 269 2.20 4.32 -19.72
N ASN A 270 2.65 5.57 -19.63
CA ASN A 270 3.49 6.17 -20.65
C ASN A 270 4.83 5.44 -20.78
N GLU A 271 5.42 4.99 -19.68
CA GLU A 271 6.68 4.24 -19.72
C GLU A 271 6.48 2.83 -20.30
N TYR A 272 5.42 2.13 -19.88
CA TYR A 272 5.02 0.84 -20.43
C TYR A 272 4.71 0.92 -21.94
N GLU A 273 3.97 1.93 -22.38
CA GLU A 273 3.61 2.16 -23.79
C GLU A 273 4.80 2.63 -24.64
N ARG A 274 5.70 3.47 -24.10
CA ARG A 274 6.93 3.90 -24.78
C ARG A 274 7.83 2.72 -25.12
N GLN A 275 7.94 1.75 -24.22
CA GLN A 275 8.92 0.67 -24.33
C GLN A 275 8.38 -0.60 -25.03
N LEU A 276 7.06 -0.76 -25.14
CA LEU A 276 6.42 -1.72 -26.07
C LEU A 276 6.49 -1.26 -27.54
N ASN A 277 7.00 -0.06 -27.81
CA ASN A 277 7.23 0.40 -29.18
C ASN A 277 8.40 -0.38 -29.81
N PRO A 278 8.18 -1.10 -30.93
CA PRO A 278 9.20 -1.95 -31.56
C PRO A 278 10.49 -1.21 -31.96
N LYS A 279 10.47 0.12 -32.06
CA LYS A 279 11.67 0.93 -32.33
C LYS A 279 12.65 1.06 -31.14
N PHE A 280 12.21 0.77 -29.91
CA PHE A 280 13.08 0.81 -28.73
C PHE A 280 13.85 -0.50 -28.52
N SER A 281 13.31 -1.62 -29.02
CA SER A 281 13.91 -2.97 -28.94
C SER A 281 15.20 -3.14 -29.74
N GLU A 282 15.45 -2.32 -30.77
CA GLU A 282 16.67 -2.43 -31.59
C GLU A 282 17.92 -1.83 -30.93
N ARG A 283 17.78 -0.93 -29.94
CA ARG A 283 18.94 -0.29 -29.32
C ARG A 283 19.60 -1.10 -28.21
N TYR A 284 18.89 -2.06 -27.61
CA TYR A 284 19.43 -2.88 -26.52
C TYR A 284 20.04 -4.22 -26.98
N PHE A 285 19.90 -4.58 -28.27
CA PHE A 285 20.55 -5.78 -28.83
C PHE A 285 21.99 -5.55 -29.33
N ILE A 286 22.49 -4.30 -29.34
CA ILE A 286 23.81 -3.98 -29.93
C ILE A 286 24.94 -3.83 -28.88
N LEU A 287 24.64 -3.83 -27.57
CA LEU A 287 25.67 -3.64 -26.51
C LEU A 287 25.94 -4.88 -25.64
N GLY A 288 25.70 -6.08 -26.18
CA GLY A 288 25.98 -7.34 -25.48
C GLY A 288 26.62 -8.39 -26.38
N ARG A 289 27.87 -8.17 -26.81
CA ARG A 289 28.80 -9.22 -27.25
C ARG A 289 30.18 -8.94 -26.68
#